data_AF-A0A1A0HGV6-F1
#
_entry.id   AF-A0A1A0HGV6-F1
#
_cell.length_a   1.000
_cell.length_b   1.000
_cell.length_c   1.000
_cell.angle_alpha   90.00
_cell.angle_beta   90.00
_cell.angle_gamma   90.00
#
_symmetry.space_group_name_H-M   'P 1'
#
loop_
_entity.id
_entity.type
_entity.pdbx_description
1 polymer ?
#
loop_
_entity_poly.entity_id
_entity_poly.type
_entity_poly.pdbx_seq_one_letter_code
_entity_poly.pdbx_strand_id
1 'polypeptide(L)'
;MDFNFSAFKNNLKSFGDKVSIEFNNEVLPFAQRTTRLVQERMGNVNVDEISQLPSEYVELANRCNNVEKLYKNILKVTQNYENESYDYPINLQESFTEFGKNISDRFSNLSKATTPAEAQAALVTPNGEFKPPKTMYHALARATDGSILTASADANQDPLIKALDLYSSNLSKIANARLGQDQLIKTKFNAPLSTTLRSLLGQSSSIQKRVEEKRINYDVSRQALASCSNPSKEPQLRVSMENAEDDFANTVEDALSVMQNVLEQAKPIEEILELVKAQLAYHKLASELLGGMIGDIEGLADENSKLQGSQLSQRNSESGDFDI
;
A
#
# COMPACT_ATOMS: atom_id res chain seq x y z
N MET A 1 -18.58 59.54 -16.30
CA MET A 1 -17.79 58.46 -16.94
C MET A 1 -18.78 57.49 -17.52
N ASP A 2 -19.09 57.63 -18.81
CA ASP A 2 -20.11 56.81 -19.46
C ASP A 2 -19.49 55.48 -19.89
N PHE A 3 -20.05 54.39 -19.38
CA PHE A 3 -19.65 53.04 -19.76
C PHE A 3 -20.01 52.78 -21.23
N ASN A 4 -18.99 52.66 -22.07
CA ASN A 4 -19.15 52.43 -23.50
C ASN A 4 -19.48 50.95 -23.79
N PHE A 5 -20.76 50.62 -23.74
CA PHE A 5 -21.29 49.27 -23.97
C PHE A 5 -20.99 48.74 -25.39
N SER A 6 -20.82 49.64 -26.36
CA SER A 6 -20.48 49.30 -27.75
C SER A 6 -19.06 48.76 -27.87
N ALA A 7 -18.10 49.32 -27.12
CA ALA A 7 -16.73 48.82 -27.08
C ALA A 7 -16.66 47.43 -26.42
N PHE A 8 -17.43 47.21 -25.36
CA PHE A 8 -17.53 45.90 -24.70
C PHE A 8 -18.14 44.82 -25.61
N LYS A 9 -19.22 45.15 -26.33
CA LYS A 9 -19.87 44.22 -27.26
C LYS A 9 -18.97 43.86 -28.46
N ASN A 10 -18.21 44.82 -28.97
CA ASN A 10 -17.27 44.59 -30.06
C ASN A 10 -16.06 43.74 -29.63
N ASN A 11 -15.60 43.89 -28.38
CA ASN A 11 -14.55 43.05 -27.81
C ASN A 11 -15.04 41.64 -27.47
N LEU A 12 -16.28 41.48 -27.00
CA LEU A 12 -16.87 40.16 -26.76
C LEU A 12 -17.11 39.40 -28.07
N LYS A 13 -17.51 40.11 -29.13
CA LYS A 13 -17.69 39.51 -30.46
C LYS A 13 -16.35 39.13 -31.09
N SER A 14 -15.31 39.98 -30.99
CA SER A 14 -13.98 39.65 -31.52
C SER A 14 -13.28 38.52 -30.72
N PHE A 15 -13.58 38.40 -29.42
CA PHE A 15 -13.15 37.26 -28.62
C PHE A 15 -13.89 35.98 -29.01
N GLY A 16 -15.21 36.04 -29.21
CA GLY A 16 -16.00 34.92 -29.73
C GLY A 16 -15.56 34.47 -31.12
N ASP A 17 -15.29 35.40 -32.02
CA ASP A 17 -14.82 35.11 -33.36
C ASP A 17 -13.40 34.50 -33.34
N LYS A 18 -12.48 34.99 -32.48
CA LYS A 18 -11.14 34.39 -32.32
C LYS A 18 -11.18 32.99 -31.69
N VAL A 19 -11.97 32.81 -30.63
CA VAL A 19 -12.15 31.49 -30.00
C VAL A 19 -12.80 30.51 -30.97
N SER A 20 -13.74 30.96 -31.82
CA SER A 20 -14.37 30.10 -32.82
C SER A 20 -13.46 29.75 -34.00
N ILE A 21 -12.55 30.63 -34.41
CA ILE A 21 -11.63 30.40 -35.53
C ILE A 21 -10.45 29.52 -35.09
N GLU A 22 -9.99 29.62 -33.84
CA GLU A 22 -8.94 28.75 -33.29
C GLU A 22 -9.45 27.35 -32.92
N PHE A 23 -10.71 27.19 -32.48
CA PHE A 23 -11.27 25.86 -32.16
C PHE A 23 -11.67 25.01 -33.37
N ASN A 24 -11.85 25.60 -34.56
CA ASN A 24 -12.47 24.93 -35.70
C ASN A 24 -11.47 24.28 -36.68
N ASN A 25 -10.16 24.50 -36.49
CA ASN A 25 -9.16 24.01 -37.44
C ASN A 25 -8.32 22.82 -36.97
N GLU A 26 -8.37 22.39 -35.71
CA GLU A 26 -7.51 21.29 -35.23
C GLU A 26 -8.19 20.29 -34.28
N VAL A 27 -9.45 20.49 -33.90
CA VAL A 27 -10.14 19.59 -32.95
C VAL A 27 -11.43 19.11 -33.57
N LEU A 28 -11.46 17.84 -34.01
CA LEU A 28 -12.73 17.15 -34.30
C LEU A 28 -13.69 17.38 -33.13
N PRO A 29 -14.94 17.81 -33.37
CA PRO A 29 -15.88 18.16 -32.30
C PRO A 29 -15.98 17.03 -31.28
N PHE A 30 -15.75 17.33 -30.00
CA PHE A 30 -15.82 16.38 -28.88
C PHE A 30 -17.06 15.46 -28.94
N ALA A 31 -18.21 16.01 -29.38
CA ALA A 31 -19.45 15.28 -29.57
C ALA A 31 -19.38 14.13 -30.60
N GLN A 32 -18.63 14.29 -31.69
CA GLN A 32 -18.46 13.24 -32.71
C GLN A 32 -17.58 12.10 -32.18
N ARG A 33 -16.52 12.41 -31.42
CA ARG A 33 -15.66 11.42 -30.76
C ARG A 33 -16.43 10.59 -29.72
N THR A 34 -17.22 11.26 -28.86
CA THR A 34 -18.04 10.57 -27.85
C THR A 34 -19.09 9.67 -28.49
N THR A 35 -19.72 10.09 -29.58
CA THR A 35 -20.75 9.30 -30.28
C THR A 35 -20.16 8.02 -30.86
N ARG A 36 -18.97 8.08 -31.47
CA ARG A 36 -18.29 6.89 -32.01
C ARG A 36 -17.86 5.91 -30.92
N LEU A 37 -17.31 6.40 -29.82
CA LEU A 37 -16.92 5.55 -28.68
C LEU A 37 -18.13 4.81 -28.07
N VAL A 38 -19.28 5.47 -28.00
CA VAL A 38 -20.54 4.85 -27.56
C VAL A 38 -21.04 3.81 -28.57
N GLN A 39 -20.96 4.10 -29.87
CA GLN A 39 -21.36 3.16 -30.93
C GLN A 39 -20.48 1.91 -30.98
N GLU A 40 -19.17 2.06 -30.80
CA GLU A 40 -18.22 0.94 -30.72
C GLU A 40 -18.46 0.07 -29.47
N ARG A 41 -18.72 0.69 -28.31
CA ARG A 41 -19.04 -0.06 -27.08
C ARG A 41 -20.42 -0.73 -27.11
N MET A 42 -21.37 -0.21 -27.90
CA MET A 42 -22.69 -0.80 -28.09
C MET A 42 -22.74 -1.85 -29.22
N GLY A 43 -21.64 -2.05 -29.96
CA GLY A 43 -21.55 -3.07 -31.01
C GLY A 43 -22.25 -2.72 -32.32
N ASN A 44 -22.54 -1.44 -32.57
CA ASN A 44 -23.22 -0.96 -33.78
C ASN A 44 -22.26 -0.61 -34.94
N VAL A 45 -20.96 -0.92 -34.81
CA VAL A 45 -19.92 -0.65 -35.83
C VAL A 45 -19.35 -1.98 -36.32
N ASN A 46 -19.21 -2.15 -37.63
CA ASN A 46 -18.60 -3.35 -38.21
C ASN A 46 -17.12 -3.44 -37.78
N VAL A 47 -16.65 -4.65 -37.45
CA VAL A 47 -15.27 -4.88 -36.98
C VAL A 47 -14.23 -4.44 -38.02
N ASP A 48 -14.58 -4.49 -39.31
CA ASP A 48 -13.73 -4.05 -40.43
C ASP A 48 -13.55 -2.52 -40.50
N GLU A 49 -14.41 -1.74 -39.84
CA GLU A 49 -14.32 -0.27 -39.80
C GLU A 49 -13.42 0.24 -38.66
N ILE A 50 -12.96 -0.65 -37.79
CA ILE A 50 -12.09 -0.35 -36.65
C ILE A 50 -10.64 -0.58 -37.09
N SER A 51 -9.78 0.43 -36.96
CA SER A 51 -8.37 0.24 -37.27
C SER A 51 -7.74 -0.78 -36.33
N GLN A 52 -7.06 -1.77 -36.91
CA GLN A 52 -6.39 -2.81 -36.14
C GLN A 52 -5.09 -2.29 -35.54
N LEU A 53 -4.80 -2.75 -34.33
CA LEU A 53 -3.55 -2.48 -33.64
C LEU A 53 -2.54 -3.61 -33.93
N PRO A 54 -1.24 -3.30 -34.06
CA PRO A 54 -0.22 -4.34 -34.20
C PRO A 54 -0.27 -5.35 -33.05
N SER A 55 -0.02 -6.64 -33.34
CA SER A 55 -0.03 -7.70 -32.33
C SER A 55 0.97 -7.44 -31.21
N GLU A 56 2.16 -6.92 -31.55
CA GLU A 56 3.18 -6.53 -30.59
C GLU A 56 2.67 -5.49 -29.58
N TYR A 57 1.94 -4.48 -30.05
CA TYR A 57 1.33 -3.47 -29.19
C TYR A 57 0.33 -4.10 -28.21
N VAL A 58 -0.54 -4.98 -28.71
CA VAL A 58 -1.58 -5.63 -27.89
C VAL A 58 -0.97 -6.51 -26.80
N GLU A 59 0.04 -7.32 -27.16
CA GLU A 59 0.74 -8.16 -26.19
C GLU A 59 1.43 -7.33 -25.12
N LEU A 60 2.11 -6.26 -25.51
CA LEU A 60 2.85 -5.39 -24.61
C LEU A 60 1.91 -4.61 -23.66
N ALA A 61 0.80 -4.08 -24.19
CA ALA A 61 -0.24 -3.43 -23.41
C ALA A 61 -0.84 -4.39 -22.37
N ASN A 62 -1.15 -5.62 -22.78
CA ASN A 62 -1.67 -6.64 -21.86
C ASN A 62 -0.68 -6.97 -20.73
N ARG A 63 0.62 -7.07 -21.04
CA ARG A 63 1.65 -7.28 -20.02
C ARG A 63 1.73 -6.11 -19.05
N CYS A 64 1.76 -4.87 -19.53
CA CYS A 64 1.74 -3.67 -18.67
C CYS A 64 0.50 -3.64 -17.76
N ASN A 65 -0.68 -3.91 -18.32
CA ASN A 65 -1.95 -3.91 -17.58
C ASN A 65 -1.99 -5.01 -16.50
N ASN A 66 -1.41 -6.17 -16.77
CA ASN A 66 -1.28 -7.25 -15.78
C ASN A 66 -0.36 -6.86 -14.63
N VAL A 67 0.78 -6.22 -14.92
CA VAL A 67 1.69 -5.70 -13.88
C VAL A 67 1.01 -4.62 -13.05
N GLU A 68 0.29 -3.69 -13.68
CA GLU A 68 -0.50 -2.66 -12.98
C GLU A 68 -1.55 -3.27 -12.05
N LYS A 69 -2.28 -4.27 -12.53
CA LYS A 69 -3.27 -4.99 -11.73
C LYS A 69 -2.63 -5.72 -10.54
N LEU A 70 -1.50 -6.37 -10.76
CA LEU A 70 -0.75 -7.04 -9.70
C LEU A 70 -0.35 -6.06 -8.59
N TYR A 71 0.24 -4.91 -8.96
CA TYR A 71 0.72 -3.91 -8.01
C TYR A 71 -0.42 -3.33 -7.19
N LYS A 72 -1.53 -2.98 -7.86
CA LYS A 72 -2.75 -2.49 -7.19
C LYS A 72 -3.32 -3.50 -6.20
N ASN A 73 -3.40 -4.78 -6.60
CA ASN A 73 -3.96 -5.84 -5.76
C ASN A 73 -3.10 -6.10 -4.53
N ILE A 74 -1.78 -6.17 -4.69
CA ILE A 74 -0.84 -6.39 -3.60
C ILE A 74 -0.85 -5.20 -2.64
N LEU A 75 -0.70 -3.97 -3.15
CA LEU A 75 -0.67 -2.76 -2.32
C LEU A 75 -1.94 -2.59 -1.50
N LYS A 76 -3.11 -2.97 -2.03
CA LYS A 76 -4.38 -2.95 -1.27
C LYS A 76 -4.30 -3.75 0.03
N VAL A 77 -3.50 -4.81 0.07
CA VAL A 77 -3.32 -5.64 1.27
C VAL A 77 -2.12 -5.17 2.07
N THR A 78 -0.99 -4.93 1.42
CA THR A 78 0.27 -4.64 2.12
C THR A 78 0.35 -3.23 2.69
N GLN A 79 -0.52 -2.30 2.26
CA GLN A 79 -0.69 -1.01 2.94
C GLN A 79 -1.12 -1.16 4.40
N ASN A 80 -1.71 -2.29 4.81
CA ASN A 80 -2.03 -2.53 6.21
C ASN A 80 -0.79 -2.55 7.10
N TYR A 81 0.38 -2.97 6.59
CA TYR A 81 1.65 -2.93 7.32
C TYR A 81 2.09 -1.49 7.66
N GLU A 82 1.47 -0.47 7.08
CA GLU A 82 1.73 0.93 7.43
C GLU A 82 0.92 1.40 8.65
N ASN A 83 -0.12 0.64 9.02
CA ASN A 83 -0.99 0.92 10.15
C ASN A 83 -0.61 0.04 11.34
N GLU A 84 0.21 0.55 12.26
CA GLU A 84 0.77 -0.25 13.37
C GLU A 84 -0.22 -1.14 14.14
N SER A 85 -1.49 -0.73 14.28
CA SER A 85 -2.53 -1.51 14.97
C SER A 85 -3.25 -2.55 14.09
N TYR A 86 -2.76 -2.88 12.89
CA TYR A 86 -3.47 -3.76 11.97
C TYR A 86 -3.68 -5.18 12.52
N ASP A 87 -2.81 -5.63 13.43
CA ASP A 87 -2.91 -6.94 14.08
C ASP A 87 -3.62 -6.90 15.45
N TYR A 88 -4.06 -5.71 15.89
CA TYR A 88 -4.69 -5.49 17.19
C TYR A 88 -6.16 -5.05 17.06
N PRO A 89 -7.12 -5.67 17.77
CA PRO A 89 -8.53 -5.29 17.69
C PRO A 89 -8.76 -3.86 18.22
N ILE A 90 -9.36 -3.01 17.38
CA ILE A 90 -9.73 -1.63 17.73
C ILE A 90 -10.75 -1.48 18.87
N ASN A 91 -11.43 -2.57 19.27
CA ASN A 91 -12.50 -2.54 20.28
C ASN A 91 -12.03 -2.83 21.71
N LEU A 92 -10.73 -3.05 21.94
CA LEU A 92 -10.22 -3.24 23.31
C LEU A 92 -9.98 -1.87 23.96
N GLN A 93 -10.78 -1.55 24.99
CA GLN A 93 -10.48 -0.44 25.90
C GLN A 93 -9.20 -0.76 26.67
N GLU A 94 -8.07 -0.13 26.31
CA GLU A 94 -6.84 -0.22 27.08
C GLU A 94 -6.90 0.71 28.30
N SER A 95 -6.62 0.19 29.50
CA SER A 95 -6.37 1.00 30.70
C SER A 95 -4.95 1.56 30.66
N PHE A 96 -4.78 2.76 30.10
CA PHE A 96 -3.49 3.48 30.05
C PHE A 96 -2.98 3.98 31.42
N THR A 97 -3.78 3.81 32.50
CA THR A 97 -3.55 4.46 33.80
C THR A 97 -2.42 3.82 34.63
N GLU A 98 -2.03 2.57 34.37
CA GLU A 98 -0.99 1.86 35.14
C GLU A 98 0.41 1.86 34.47
N PHE A 99 0.49 2.20 33.19
CA PHE A 99 1.72 2.09 32.40
C PHE A 99 2.71 3.25 32.64
N GLY A 100 2.24 4.40 33.11
CA GLY A 100 3.03 5.64 33.21
C GLY A 100 4.12 5.67 34.30
N LYS A 101 4.14 4.73 35.26
CA LYS A 101 5.03 4.82 36.43
C LYS A 101 6.29 3.94 36.38
N ASN A 102 6.34 2.89 35.55
CA ASN A 102 7.39 1.86 35.62
C ASN A 102 8.33 1.74 34.38
N ILE A 103 8.20 2.63 33.39
CA ILE A 103 8.98 2.55 32.13
C ILE A 103 10.30 3.32 32.15
N SER A 104 10.40 4.35 32.99
CA SER A 104 11.59 5.20 33.07
C SER A 104 12.86 4.38 33.41
N ASP A 105 12.71 3.31 34.18
CA ASP A 105 13.86 2.53 34.66
C ASP A 105 14.35 1.46 33.67
N ARG A 106 13.47 0.90 32.82
CA ARG A 106 13.84 -0.17 31.88
C ARG A 106 14.47 0.33 30.57
N PHE A 107 14.40 1.63 30.27
CA PHE A 107 14.96 2.22 29.03
C PHE A 107 16.44 2.64 29.14
N SER A 108 16.97 2.80 30.35
CA SER A 108 18.35 3.28 30.56
C SER A 108 19.45 2.29 30.13
N ASN A 109 19.12 0.99 29.98
CA ASN A 109 20.07 -0.07 29.62
C ASN A 109 20.06 -0.48 28.13
N LEU A 110 19.30 0.19 27.26
CA LEU A 110 19.29 -0.10 25.81
C LEU A 110 20.21 0.83 24.98
N SER A 111 20.94 1.76 25.61
CA SER A 111 21.68 2.87 24.97
C SER A 111 23.03 2.49 24.33
N LYS A 112 23.26 1.21 23.99
CA LYS A 112 24.50 0.76 23.33
C LYS A 112 24.25 -0.20 22.16
N ALA A 113 23.45 0.22 21.18
CA ALA A 113 23.40 -0.44 19.87
C ALA A 113 23.23 0.60 18.74
N THR A 114 23.98 0.42 17.65
CA THR A 114 24.20 1.38 16.55
C THR A 114 23.23 1.18 15.36
N THR A 115 22.00 0.72 15.60
CA THR A 115 20.91 0.52 14.59
C THR A 115 19.52 0.58 15.32
N PRO A 116 18.37 0.35 14.64
CA PRO A 116 16.97 0.85 14.90
C PRO A 116 16.65 2.16 15.63
N ALA A 117 17.63 2.90 16.15
CA ALA A 117 17.39 4.06 17.00
C ALA A 117 16.69 5.25 16.32
N GLU A 118 16.79 5.39 14.99
CA GLU A 118 16.09 6.46 14.26
C GLU A 118 14.56 6.23 14.18
N ALA A 119 14.13 4.96 14.15
CA ALA A 119 12.71 4.60 14.21
C ALA A 119 12.14 4.85 15.61
N GLN A 120 12.95 4.68 16.66
CA GLN A 120 12.62 5.05 18.02
C GLN A 120 12.69 6.56 18.26
N ALA A 121 13.57 7.29 17.57
CA ALA A 121 13.61 8.75 17.61
C ALA A 121 12.38 9.39 16.95
N ALA A 122 11.81 8.76 15.90
CA ALA A 122 10.54 9.19 15.31
C ALA A 122 9.31 8.94 16.21
N LEU A 123 9.41 8.06 17.21
CA LEU A 123 8.40 7.83 18.25
C LEU A 123 8.47 8.89 19.39
N VAL A 124 9.47 9.78 19.37
CA VAL A 124 9.59 10.90 20.31
C VAL A 124 9.10 12.19 19.63
N THR A 125 7.77 12.34 19.57
CA THR A 125 7.12 13.60 19.17
C THR A 125 7.52 14.75 20.11
N PRO A 126 7.52 16.03 19.67
CA PRO A 126 7.96 17.20 20.45
C PRO A 126 7.14 17.55 21.71
N ASN A 127 6.13 16.73 22.05
CA ASN A 127 5.37 16.78 23.30
C ASN A 127 5.53 15.41 23.95
N GLY A 128 6.34 15.32 25.00
CA GLY A 128 6.98 14.09 25.49
C GLY A 128 6.08 13.09 26.21
N GLU A 129 4.97 12.67 25.59
CA GLU A 129 4.24 11.47 25.99
C GLU A 129 4.66 10.29 25.12
N PHE A 130 5.37 9.33 25.72
CA PHE A 130 5.63 8.04 25.11
C PHE A 130 4.31 7.33 24.85
N LYS A 131 3.98 7.06 23.59
CA LYS A 131 2.84 6.22 23.21
C LYS A 131 3.35 4.80 23.02
N PRO A 132 2.91 3.82 23.84
CA PRO A 132 3.31 2.44 23.64
C PRO A 132 2.88 1.97 22.26
N PRO A 133 3.71 1.15 21.60
CA PRO A 133 3.31 0.52 20.36
C PRO A 133 2.04 -0.31 20.53
N LYS A 134 1.17 -0.25 19.52
CA LYS A 134 -0.19 -0.83 19.53
C LYS A 134 -0.29 -2.12 18.72
N THR A 135 0.74 -2.96 18.82
CA THR A 135 0.68 -4.31 18.23
C THR A 135 0.10 -5.30 19.24
N MET A 136 -0.49 -6.38 18.75
CA MET A 136 -1.08 -7.41 19.61
C MET A 136 -0.06 -8.01 20.59
N TYR A 137 1.18 -8.26 20.16
CA TYR A 137 2.21 -8.81 21.04
C TYR A 137 2.67 -7.82 22.11
N HIS A 138 2.68 -6.50 21.83
CA HIS A 138 2.91 -5.49 22.86
C HIS A 138 1.75 -5.44 23.87
N ALA A 139 0.50 -5.60 23.41
CA ALA A 139 -0.65 -5.66 24.30
C ALA A 139 -0.62 -6.90 25.21
N LEU A 140 -0.28 -8.07 24.66
CA LEU A 140 -0.10 -9.29 25.44
C LEU A 140 1.03 -9.16 26.46
N ALA A 141 2.20 -8.65 26.04
CA ALA A 141 3.32 -8.44 26.94
C ALA A 141 2.94 -7.53 28.13
N ARG A 142 2.19 -6.45 27.87
CA ARG A 142 1.68 -5.56 28.92
C ARG A 142 0.72 -6.30 29.85
N ALA A 143 -0.21 -7.08 29.31
CA ALA A 143 -1.23 -7.80 30.09
C ALA A 143 -0.67 -8.93 30.96
N THR A 144 0.53 -9.43 30.64
CA THR A 144 1.20 -10.51 31.36
C THR A 144 2.45 -10.04 32.09
N ASP A 145 2.63 -8.74 32.33
CA ASP A 145 3.75 -8.25 33.12
C ASP A 145 3.60 -8.72 34.58
N GLY A 146 4.64 -9.33 35.16
CA GLY A 146 4.59 -9.89 36.52
C GLY A 146 4.26 -8.84 37.58
N SER A 147 4.52 -7.56 37.32
CA SER A 147 4.15 -6.46 38.23
C SER A 147 2.66 -6.32 38.46
N ILE A 148 1.80 -6.84 37.58
CA ILE A 148 0.33 -6.86 37.76
C ILE A 148 -0.07 -7.68 38.99
N LEU A 149 0.71 -8.69 39.36
CA LEU A 149 0.44 -9.54 40.53
C LEU A 149 1.07 -8.98 41.83
N THR A 150 1.81 -7.87 41.77
CA THR A 150 2.65 -7.42 42.89
C THR A 150 1.87 -6.59 43.93
N ALA A 151 1.38 -7.30 44.96
CA ALA A 151 1.10 -6.74 46.29
C ALA A 151 1.90 -7.43 47.41
N SER A 152 2.68 -8.49 47.14
CA SER A 152 3.31 -9.34 48.16
C SER A 152 4.84 -9.44 48.05
N ALA A 153 5.49 -9.53 49.22
CA ALA A 153 6.92 -9.31 49.46
C ALA A 153 7.89 -10.45 49.05
N ASP A 154 7.42 -11.54 48.45
CA ASP A 154 8.24 -12.74 48.11
C ASP A 154 8.44 -12.92 46.58
N ALA A 155 8.58 -11.80 45.87
CA ALA A 155 8.55 -11.69 44.41
C ALA A 155 9.58 -12.54 43.65
N ASN A 156 10.71 -12.91 44.26
CA ASN A 156 11.77 -13.68 43.60
C ASN A 156 11.56 -15.20 43.62
N GLN A 157 10.57 -15.71 44.36
CA GLN A 157 10.37 -17.16 44.53
C GLN A 157 9.13 -17.72 43.83
N ASP A 158 8.14 -16.90 43.50
CA ASP A 158 6.91 -17.38 42.87
C ASP A 158 7.14 -17.81 41.39
N PRO A 159 6.98 -19.11 41.05
CA PRO A 159 7.14 -19.58 39.67
C PRO A 159 6.16 -18.93 38.68
N LEU A 160 4.98 -18.48 39.14
CA LEU A 160 4.01 -17.78 38.29
C LEU A 160 4.55 -16.42 37.85
N ILE A 161 5.11 -15.63 38.78
CA ILE A 161 5.69 -14.32 38.47
C ILE A 161 6.87 -14.49 37.50
N LYS A 162 7.74 -15.48 37.75
CA LYS A 162 8.86 -15.83 36.85
C LYS A 162 8.37 -16.19 35.43
N ALA A 163 7.31 -16.99 35.33
CA ALA A 163 6.74 -17.39 34.04
C ALA A 163 6.14 -16.21 33.28
N LEU A 164 5.43 -15.31 33.98
CA LEU A 164 4.83 -14.11 33.40
C LEU A 164 5.90 -13.13 32.90
N ASP A 165 6.95 -12.89 33.68
CA ASP A 165 8.07 -12.02 33.28
C ASP A 165 8.82 -12.59 32.06
N LEU A 166 9.06 -13.89 32.05
CA LEU A 166 9.67 -14.58 30.91
C LEU A 166 8.81 -14.45 29.65
N TYR A 167 7.50 -14.69 29.78
CA TYR A 167 6.56 -14.59 28.66
C TYR A 167 6.46 -13.15 28.13
N SER A 168 6.24 -12.17 29.01
CA SER A 168 6.12 -10.75 28.68
C SER A 168 7.38 -10.21 27.98
N SER A 169 8.57 -10.54 28.50
CA SER A 169 9.83 -10.05 27.95
C SER A 169 10.13 -10.61 26.54
N ASN A 170 9.84 -11.88 26.30
CA ASN A 170 10.00 -12.48 24.97
C ASN A 170 8.92 -12.01 23.98
N LEU A 171 7.67 -11.85 24.42
CA LEU A 171 6.64 -11.24 23.58
C LEU A 171 7.01 -9.81 23.17
N SER A 172 7.60 -9.01 24.07
CA SER A 172 8.10 -7.68 23.75
C SER A 172 9.18 -7.72 22.65
N LYS A 173 10.06 -8.72 22.66
CA LYS A 173 11.06 -8.91 21.59
C LYS A 173 10.41 -9.27 20.25
N ILE A 174 9.43 -10.18 20.26
CA ILE A 174 8.65 -10.56 19.06
C ILE A 174 7.89 -9.33 18.52
N ALA A 175 7.31 -8.54 19.41
CA ALA A 175 6.57 -7.34 19.05
C ALA A 175 7.46 -6.27 18.41
N ASN A 176 8.68 -6.06 18.93
CA ASN A 176 9.67 -5.19 18.30
C ASN A 176 10.11 -5.72 16.92
N ALA A 177 10.28 -7.04 16.78
CA ALA A 177 10.59 -7.65 15.50
C ALA A 177 9.47 -7.43 14.46
N ARG A 178 8.21 -7.40 14.90
CA ARG A 178 7.07 -7.07 14.05
C ARG A 178 7.17 -5.65 13.51
N LEU A 179 7.45 -4.66 14.37
CA LEU A 179 7.67 -3.28 13.93
C LEU A 179 8.81 -3.20 12.89
N GLY A 180 9.88 -3.98 13.09
CA GLY A 180 10.97 -4.10 12.13
C GLY A 180 10.52 -4.67 10.77
N GLN A 181 9.72 -5.73 10.77
CA GLN A 181 9.11 -6.29 9.56
C GLN A 181 8.26 -5.26 8.84
N ASP A 182 7.36 -4.60 9.57
CA ASP A 182 6.42 -3.62 9.03
C ASP A 182 7.18 -2.46 8.37
N GLN A 183 8.24 -1.96 9.02
CA GLN A 183 9.09 -0.91 8.48
C GLN A 183 9.85 -1.36 7.22
N LEU A 184 10.37 -2.59 7.19
CA LEU A 184 11.00 -3.16 6.00
C LEU A 184 10.00 -3.27 4.84
N ILE A 185 8.79 -3.78 5.09
CA ILE A 185 7.74 -3.89 4.06
C ILE A 185 7.34 -2.49 3.57
N LYS A 186 7.13 -1.53 4.46
CA LYS A 186 6.79 -0.15 4.09
C LYS A 186 7.85 0.48 3.18
N THR A 187 9.13 0.38 3.56
CA THR A 187 10.23 1.10 2.90
C THR A 187 10.83 0.37 1.70
N LYS A 188 10.93 -0.96 1.75
CA LYS A 188 11.57 -1.78 0.72
C LYS A 188 10.59 -2.44 -0.24
N PHE A 189 9.30 -2.46 0.09
CA PHE A 189 8.28 -3.06 -0.76
C PHE A 189 7.19 -2.05 -1.18
N ASN A 190 6.39 -1.54 -0.24
CA ASN A 190 5.25 -0.67 -0.57
C ASN A 190 5.67 0.64 -1.27
N ALA A 191 6.70 1.32 -0.74
CA ALA A 191 7.15 2.60 -1.30
C ALA A 191 7.70 2.47 -2.75
N PRO A 192 8.57 1.50 -3.06
CA PRO A 192 8.97 1.21 -4.45
C PRO A 192 7.78 0.88 -5.35
N LEU A 193 6.90 -0.04 -4.95
CA LEU A 193 5.72 -0.42 -5.73
C LEU A 193 4.81 0.78 -6.01
N SER A 194 4.56 1.63 -5.01
CA SER A 194 3.75 2.83 -5.18
C SER A 194 4.41 3.85 -6.10
N THR A 195 5.74 3.92 -6.10
CA THR A 195 6.49 4.82 -6.99
C THR A 195 6.38 4.34 -8.43
N THR A 196 6.71 3.07 -8.70
CA THR A 196 6.57 2.42 -10.01
C THR A 196 5.15 2.51 -10.55
N LEU A 197 4.14 2.32 -9.70
CA LEU A 197 2.74 2.43 -10.09
C LEU A 197 2.36 3.85 -10.54
N ARG A 198 2.78 4.87 -9.79
CA ARG A 198 2.45 6.26 -10.08
C ARG A 198 3.23 6.82 -11.27
N SER A 199 4.50 6.46 -11.43
CA SER A 199 5.34 6.98 -12.50
C SER A 199 5.21 6.15 -13.79
N LEU A 200 5.65 4.90 -13.76
CA LEU A 200 5.85 4.09 -14.97
C LEU A 200 4.54 3.50 -15.48
N LEU A 201 3.76 2.87 -14.60
CA LEU A 201 2.49 2.26 -15.01
C LEU A 201 1.44 3.33 -15.34
N GLY A 202 1.51 4.50 -14.69
CA GLY A 202 0.76 5.69 -15.08
C GLY A 202 1.06 6.16 -16.51
N GLN A 203 2.34 6.15 -16.92
CA GLN A 203 2.74 6.48 -18.29
C GLN A 203 2.21 5.46 -19.30
N SER A 204 2.30 4.15 -19.00
CA SER A 204 1.72 3.10 -19.85
C SER A 204 0.21 3.27 -20.04
N SER A 205 -0.53 3.49 -18.94
CA SER A 205 -1.96 3.77 -18.98
C SER A 205 -2.30 5.03 -19.80
N SER A 206 -1.47 6.07 -19.71
CA SER A 206 -1.68 7.33 -20.46
C SER A 206 -1.42 7.14 -21.96
N ILE A 207 -0.34 6.45 -22.33
CA ILE A 207 0.01 6.26 -23.75
C ILE A 207 -0.99 5.34 -24.44
N GLN A 208 -1.48 4.29 -23.77
CA GLN A 208 -2.53 3.41 -24.30
C GLN A 208 -3.83 4.18 -24.59
N LYS A 209 -4.23 5.13 -23.72
CA LYS A 209 -5.37 6.02 -23.96
C LYS A 209 -5.14 6.93 -25.16
N ARG A 210 -3.92 7.44 -25.32
CA ARG A 210 -3.55 8.32 -26.44
C ARG A 210 -3.58 7.56 -27.77
N VAL A 211 -3.10 6.31 -27.80
CA VAL A 211 -3.21 5.42 -28.97
C VAL A 211 -4.68 5.24 -29.36
N GLU A 212 -5.55 4.91 -28.40
CA GLU A 212 -6.97 4.73 -28.67
C GLU A 212 -7.63 6.02 -29.19
N GLU A 213 -7.29 7.18 -28.62
CA GLU A 213 -7.77 8.47 -29.13
C GLU A 213 -7.34 8.72 -30.58
N LYS A 214 -6.07 8.48 -30.91
CA LYS A 214 -5.54 8.67 -32.27
C LYS A 214 -6.13 7.67 -33.25
N ARG A 215 -6.32 6.41 -32.85
CA ARG A 215 -7.04 5.38 -33.62
C ARG A 215 -8.44 5.86 -33.99
N ILE A 216 -9.21 6.33 -32.99
CA ILE A 216 -10.56 6.86 -33.20
C ILE A 216 -10.55 8.06 -34.16
N ASN A 217 -9.58 8.97 -34.03
CA ASN A 217 -9.46 10.13 -34.92
C ASN A 217 -9.21 9.71 -36.38
N TYR A 218 -8.30 8.75 -36.60
CA TYR A 218 -8.04 8.20 -37.93
C TYR A 218 -9.30 7.53 -38.50
N ASP A 219 -9.98 6.72 -37.69
CA ASP A 219 -11.22 6.04 -38.05
C ASP A 219 -12.33 7.05 -38.46
N VAL A 220 -12.43 8.19 -37.75
CA VAL A 220 -13.35 9.30 -38.06
C VAL A 220 -12.99 10.00 -39.36
N SER A 221 -11.72 10.38 -39.54
CA SER A 221 -11.26 11.05 -40.76
C SER A 221 -11.43 10.17 -41.99
N ARG A 222 -11.15 8.86 -41.88
CA ARG A 222 -11.37 7.88 -42.95
C ARG A 222 -12.85 7.79 -43.34
N GLN A 223 -13.75 7.72 -42.37
CA GLN A 223 -15.20 7.69 -42.62
C GLN A 223 -15.72 9.00 -43.23
N ALA A 224 -15.21 10.14 -42.77
CA ALA A 224 -15.57 11.46 -43.29
C ALA A 224 -15.17 11.61 -44.77
N LEU A 225 -13.97 11.13 -45.13
CA LEU A 225 -13.52 11.09 -46.52
C LEU A 225 -14.38 10.14 -47.37
N ALA A 226 -14.65 8.92 -46.88
CA ALA A 226 -15.48 7.93 -47.58
C ALA A 226 -16.93 8.41 -47.81
N SER A 227 -17.45 9.23 -46.91
CA SER A 227 -18.81 9.79 -46.99
C SER A 227 -18.86 11.15 -47.71
N CYS A 228 -17.74 11.65 -48.24
CA CYS A 228 -17.67 12.95 -48.89
C CYS A 228 -18.34 12.90 -50.28
N SER A 229 -19.41 13.69 -50.44
CA SER A 229 -20.10 13.85 -51.72
C SER A 229 -19.75 15.16 -52.44
N ASN A 230 -18.93 16.03 -51.83
CA ASN A 230 -18.55 17.33 -52.37
C ASN A 230 -17.09 17.33 -52.86
N PRO A 231 -16.84 17.36 -54.19
CA PRO A 231 -15.50 17.32 -54.76
C PRO A 231 -14.57 18.46 -54.31
N SER A 232 -15.12 19.62 -53.94
CA SER A 232 -14.30 20.76 -53.49
C SER A 232 -13.74 20.58 -52.07
N LYS A 233 -14.35 19.71 -51.24
CA LYS A 233 -13.91 19.43 -49.87
C LYS A 233 -13.05 18.17 -49.76
N GLU A 234 -13.12 17.30 -50.77
CA GLU A 234 -12.39 16.03 -50.78
C GLU A 234 -10.86 16.20 -50.58
N PRO A 235 -10.16 17.16 -51.22
CA PRO A 235 -8.72 17.31 -51.00
C PRO A 235 -8.36 17.63 -49.55
N GLN A 236 -9.18 18.47 -48.89
CA GLN A 236 -8.96 18.84 -47.49
C GLN A 236 -9.17 17.65 -46.55
N LEU A 237 -10.23 16.85 -46.78
CA LEU A 237 -10.50 15.66 -45.98
C LEU A 237 -9.44 14.58 -46.17
N ARG A 238 -8.87 14.47 -47.38
CA ARG A 238 -7.77 13.54 -47.67
C ARG A 238 -6.52 13.89 -46.86
N VAL A 239 -6.09 15.16 -46.87
CA VAL A 239 -4.98 15.64 -46.05
C VAL A 239 -5.26 15.42 -44.55
N SER A 240 -6.49 15.68 -44.10
CA SER A 240 -6.87 15.44 -42.70
C SER A 240 -6.83 13.97 -42.30
N MET A 241 -7.12 13.05 -43.23
CA MET A 241 -7.02 11.61 -42.98
C MET A 241 -5.56 11.16 -42.96
N GLU A 242 -4.74 11.60 -43.92
CA GLU A 242 -3.30 11.31 -43.99
C GLU A 242 -2.59 11.78 -42.71
N ASN A 243 -2.84 13.02 -42.26
CA ASN A 243 -2.29 13.53 -41.00
C ASN A 243 -2.73 12.69 -39.78
N ALA A 244 -3.97 12.22 -39.75
CA ALA A 244 -4.48 11.39 -38.65
C ALA A 244 -3.89 9.97 -38.67
N GLU A 245 -3.58 9.45 -39.86
CA GLU A 245 -2.89 8.16 -40.04
C GLU A 245 -1.45 8.25 -39.52
N ASP A 246 -0.70 9.27 -39.92
CA ASP A 246 0.66 9.52 -39.46
C ASP A 246 0.70 9.70 -37.93
N ASP A 247 -0.21 10.49 -37.37
CA ASP A 247 -0.35 10.68 -35.93
C ASP A 247 -0.62 9.36 -35.19
N PHE A 248 -1.47 8.50 -35.75
CA PHE A 248 -1.79 7.20 -35.18
C PHE A 248 -0.58 6.27 -35.22
N ALA A 249 0.09 6.16 -36.37
CA ALA A 249 1.29 5.35 -36.54
C ALA A 249 2.41 5.77 -35.58
N ASN A 250 2.74 7.07 -35.54
CA ASN A 250 3.75 7.62 -34.64
C ASN A 250 3.40 7.36 -33.16
N THR A 251 2.12 7.51 -32.78
CA THR A 251 1.68 7.27 -31.40
C THR A 251 1.80 5.79 -31.01
N VAL A 252 1.58 4.86 -31.95
CA VAL A 252 1.77 3.43 -31.71
C VAL A 252 3.25 3.09 -31.51
N GLU A 253 4.15 3.67 -32.32
CA GLU A 253 5.60 3.49 -32.15
C GLU A 253 6.09 4.04 -30.80
N ASP A 254 5.66 5.25 -30.43
CA ASP A 254 5.91 5.83 -29.11
C ASP A 254 5.41 4.89 -28.00
N ALA A 255 4.23 4.30 -28.17
CA ALA A 255 3.64 3.42 -27.18
C ALA A 255 4.45 2.14 -26.98
N LEU A 256 4.98 1.57 -28.07
CA LEU A 256 5.88 0.42 -27.99
C LEU A 256 7.12 0.76 -27.15
N SER A 257 7.77 1.89 -27.45
CA SER A 257 8.97 2.33 -26.72
C SER A 257 8.68 2.57 -25.22
N VAL A 258 7.61 3.31 -24.91
CA VAL A 258 7.23 3.61 -23.52
C VAL A 258 6.88 2.33 -22.77
N MET A 259 6.07 1.45 -23.35
CA MET A 259 5.63 0.23 -22.65
C MET A 259 6.77 -0.79 -22.48
N GLN A 260 7.72 -0.88 -23.42
CA GLN A 260 8.93 -1.68 -23.24
C GLN A 260 9.75 -1.16 -22.04
N ASN A 261 9.98 0.16 -22.00
CA ASN A 261 10.71 0.79 -20.90
C ASN A 261 10.03 0.59 -19.53
N VAL A 262 8.69 0.63 -19.49
CA VAL A 262 7.91 0.34 -18.28
C VAL A 262 8.12 -1.10 -17.80
N LEU A 263 8.13 -2.08 -18.71
CA LEU A 263 8.35 -3.49 -18.35
C LEU A 263 9.80 -3.80 -17.96
N GLU A 264 10.78 -3.11 -18.53
CA GLU A 264 12.19 -3.26 -18.15
C GLU A 264 12.47 -2.73 -16.74
N GLN A 265 11.77 -1.66 -16.35
CA GLN A 265 11.93 -1.04 -15.04
C GLN A 265 11.04 -1.65 -13.96
N ALA A 266 9.87 -2.18 -14.33
CA ALA A 266 9.00 -2.88 -13.40
C ALA A 266 9.59 -4.27 -13.09
N LYS A 267 10.03 -4.47 -11.84
CA LYS A 267 10.69 -5.71 -11.40
C LYS A 267 9.91 -6.43 -10.30
N PRO A 268 8.69 -6.91 -10.60
CA PRO A 268 7.80 -7.50 -9.58
C PRO A 268 8.43 -8.64 -8.80
N ILE A 269 9.27 -9.47 -9.44
CA ILE A 269 9.88 -10.63 -8.78
C ILE A 269 10.94 -10.17 -7.75
N GLU A 270 11.78 -9.19 -8.10
CA GLU A 270 12.78 -8.65 -7.18
C GLU A 270 12.10 -7.96 -5.98
N GLU A 271 10.99 -7.25 -6.22
CA GLU A 271 10.25 -6.61 -5.15
C GLU A 271 9.53 -7.64 -4.25
N ILE A 272 8.90 -8.68 -4.81
CA ILE A 272 8.29 -9.77 -4.03
C ILE A 272 9.35 -10.48 -3.17
N LEU A 273 10.57 -10.62 -3.67
CA LEU A 273 11.67 -11.18 -2.88
C LEU A 273 11.95 -10.36 -1.61
N GLU A 274 11.88 -9.04 -1.67
CA GLU A 274 12.05 -8.18 -0.48
C GLU A 274 10.91 -8.36 0.54
N LEU A 275 9.66 -8.53 0.07
CA LEU A 275 8.54 -8.88 0.95
C LEU A 275 8.78 -10.22 1.67
N VAL A 276 9.18 -11.26 0.92
CA VAL A 276 9.45 -12.59 1.48
C VAL A 276 10.60 -12.55 2.48
N LYS A 277 11.68 -11.82 2.19
CA LYS A 277 12.81 -11.65 3.12
C LYS A 277 12.38 -11.00 4.44
N ALA A 278 11.58 -9.92 4.38
CA ALA A 278 11.08 -9.25 5.57
C ALA A 278 10.19 -10.18 6.42
N GLN A 279 9.30 -10.93 5.78
CA GLN A 279 8.46 -11.93 6.45
C GLN A 279 9.28 -13.06 7.09
N LEU A 280 10.23 -13.61 6.35
CA LEU A 280 11.08 -14.70 6.83
C LEU A 280 11.91 -14.29 8.07
N ALA A 281 12.49 -13.09 8.05
CA ALA A 281 13.28 -12.58 9.16
C ALA A 281 12.47 -12.52 10.47
N TYR A 282 11.24 -12.00 10.40
CA TYR A 282 10.31 -11.99 11.54
C TYR A 282 9.95 -13.39 12.02
N HIS A 283 9.50 -14.26 11.11
CA HIS A 283 9.02 -15.59 11.49
C HIS A 283 10.13 -16.48 12.09
N LYS A 284 11.37 -16.34 11.61
CA LYS A 284 12.53 -17.04 12.21
C LYS A 284 12.76 -16.62 13.66
N LEU A 285 12.83 -15.31 13.91
CA LEU A 285 13.06 -14.79 15.26
C LEU A 285 11.91 -15.15 16.21
N ALA A 286 10.66 -15.05 15.74
CA ALA A 286 9.50 -15.43 16.54
C ALA A 286 9.53 -16.93 16.89
N SER A 287 9.89 -17.79 15.94
CA SER A 287 10.01 -19.23 16.17
C SER A 287 11.10 -19.56 17.20
N GLU A 288 12.24 -18.87 17.15
CA GLU A 288 13.34 -19.06 18.09
C GLU A 288 12.94 -18.67 19.52
N LEU A 289 12.33 -17.49 19.68
CA LEU A 289 11.92 -16.98 20.99
C LEU A 289 10.78 -17.82 21.60
N LEU A 290 9.77 -18.18 20.82
CA LEU A 290 8.69 -19.06 21.29
C LEU A 290 9.21 -20.46 21.63
N GLY A 291 10.07 -21.03 20.78
CA GLY A 291 10.67 -22.34 21.01
C GLY A 291 11.51 -22.39 22.28
N GLY A 292 12.31 -21.35 22.55
CA GLY A 292 13.11 -21.24 23.78
C GLY A 292 12.24 -21.16 25.04
N MET A 293 11.15 -20.40 24.99
CA MET A 293 10.25 -20.25 26.15
C MET A 293 9.53 -21.53 26.57
N ILE A 294 9.25 -22.46 25.66
CA ILE A 294 8.48 -23.67 25.97
C ILE A 294 9.17 -24.45 27.09
N GLY A 295 10.46 -24.76 26.94
CA GLY A 295 11.20 -25.54 27.93
C GLY A 295 11.34 -24.84 29.28
N ASP A 296 11.55 -23.52 29.26
CA ASP A 296 11.64 -22.73 30.49
C ASP A 296 10.29 -22.70 31.25
N ILE A 297 9.17 -22.55 30.54
CA ILE A 297 7.82 -22.56 31.14
C ILE A 297 7.45 -23.95 31.64
N GLU A 298 7.80 -25.02 30.92
CA GLU A 298 7.61 -26.41 31.39
C GLU A 298 8.34 -26.64 32.72
N GLY A 299 9.59 -26.18 32.83
CA GLY A 299 10.35 -26.25 34.08
C GLY A 299 9.70 -25.50 35.23
N LEU A 300 9.18 -24.29 34.97
CA LEU A 300 8.46 -23.49 35.98
C LEU A 300 7.12 -24.12 36.36
N ALA A 301 6.42 -24.78 35.43
CA ALA A 301 5.17 -25.49 35.70
C ALA A 301 5.39 -26.70 36.63
N ASP A 302 6.48 -27.44 36.43
CA ASP A 302 6.89 -28.52 37.31
C ASP A 302 7.28 -28.03 38.71
N GLU A 303 8.01 -26.91 38.81
CA GLU A 303 8.34 -26.26 40.08
C GLU A 303 7.07 -25.84 40.84
N ASN A 304 6.13 -25.18 40.15
CA ASN A 304 4.85 -24.75 40.74
C ASN A 304 4.03 -25.95 41.26
N SER A 305 3.98 -27.04 40.50
CA SER A 305 3.26 -28.27 40.89
C SER A 305 3.85 -28.89 42.17
N LYS A 306 5.17 -28.87 42.32
CA LYS A 306 5.86 -29.35 43.52
C LYS A 306 5.57 -28.48 44.75
N LEU A 307 5.57 -27.15 44.58
CA LEU A 307 5.24 -26.20 45.66
C LEU A 307 3.79 -26.34 46.14
N GLN A 308 2.84 -26.55 45.23
CA GLN A 308 1.44 -26.80 45.62
C GLN A 308 1.28 -28.13 46.38
N GLY A 309 1.99 -29.19 45.94
CA GLY A 309 2.00 -30.48 46.62
C GLY A 309 2.59 -30.43 48.03
N SER A 310 3.65 -29.65 48.25
CA SER A 310 4.27 -29.50 49.58
C SER A 310 3.40 -28.71 50.55
N GLN A 311 2.72 -27.65 50.09
CA GLN A 311 1.77 -26.88 50.90
C GLN A 311 0.55 -27.71 51.34
N LEU A 312 0.04 -28.59 50.46
CA LEU A 312 -1.04 -29.54 50.80
C LEU A 312 -0.58 -30.57 51.85
N SER A 313 0.67 -31.00 51.77
CA SER A 313 1.26 -31.96 52.71
C SER A 313 1.47 -31.35 54.11
N GLN A 314 1.91 -30.10 54.19
CA GLN A 314 2.04 -29.35 55.45
C GLN A 314 0.70 -29.07 56.13
N ARG A 315 -0.34 -28.69 55.35
CA ARG A 315 -1.69 -28.50 55.89
C ARG A 315 -2.26 -29.79 56.48
N ASN A 316 -2.02 -30.93 55.85
CA ASN A 316 -2.48 -32.22 56.38
C ASN A 316 -1.73 -32.62 57.66
N SER A 317 -0.43 -32.30 57.78
CA SER A 317 0.32 -32.57 59.03
C SER A 317 -0.09 -31.66 60.19
N GLU A 318 -0.43 -30.40 59.94
CA GLU A 318 -0.89 -29.47 60.99
C GLU A 318 -2.33 -29.77 61.45
N SER A 319 -3.16 -30.39 60.60
CA SER A 319 -4.52 -30.81 60.97
C SER A 319 -4.58 -32.11 61.81
N GLY A 320 -3.46 -32.83 61.93
CA GLY A 320 -3.38 -34.11 62.63
C GLY A 320 -3.03 -34.02 64.12
N ASP A 321 -2.72 -32.82 64.63
CA ASP A 321 -2.25 -32.59 66.00
C ASP A 321 -3.28 -31.79 66.81
N PHE A 322 -4.51 -32.33 66.89
CA PHE A 322 -5.47 -31.96 67.92
C PHE A 322 -5.68 -33.19 68.82
N ASP A 323 -4.70 -33.43 69.69
CA ASP A 323 -4.84 -34.36 70.81
C ASP A 323 -5.90 -33.82 71.79
N ILE A 324 -7.00 -34.56 71.96
CA ILE A 324 -7.90 -34.53 73.12
C ILE A 324 -7.81 -35.87 73.82
#